data_AF-A0A9D4XJV0-F1
#
_entry.id   AF-A0A9D4XJV0-F1
#
_cell.length_a   1.000
_cell.length_b   1.000
_cell.length_c   1.000
_cell.angle_alpha   90.00
_cell.angle_beta   90.00
_cell.angle_gamma   90.00
#
_symmetry.space_group_name_H-M   'P 1'
#
loop_
_entity.id
_entity.type
_entity.pdbx_description
1 polymer ?
#
loop_
_entity_poly.entity_id
_entity_poly.type
_entity_poly.pdbx_seq_one_letter_code
_entity_poly.pdbx_strand_id
1 'polypeptide(L)'
;MFLSEGHKHQVVFSLWFCFYLVLIAAQDNITDPTEVEALKAIKERLIDPNGNLSNWIRGDPCTSRWTGVLCFNETLIDGYLHVQELQLMNLSLSENLAPEIG
;
A
#
# COMPACT_ATOMS: atom_id res chain seq x y z
N MET A 1 -23.26 -35.60 31.02
CA MET A 1 -22.25 -34.76 30.34
C MET A 1 -22.77 -33.33 30.35
N PHE A 2 -22.72 -32.66 31.50
CA PHE A 2 -23.21 -31.29 31.67
C PHE A 2 -22.00 -30.37 31.69
N LEU A 3 -21.60 -29.88 30.52
CA LEU A 3 -20.70 -28.73 30.47
C LEU A 3 -21.53 -27.54 30.95
N SER A 4 -21.25 -27.09 32.18
CA SER A 4 -21.94 -25.98 32.86
C SER A 4 -22.05 -24.76 31.95
N GLU A 5 -23.25 -24.14 31.90
CA GLU A 5 -23.57 -22.97 31.07
C GLU A 5 -22.54 -21.83 31.23
N GLY A 6 -21.99 -21.66 32.44
CA GLY A 6 -20.94 -20.67 32.71
C GLY A 6 -19.65 -20.90 31.92
N HIS A 7 -19.30 -22.15 31.62
CA HIS A 7 -18.10 -22.48 30.85
C HIS A 7 -18.27 -22.13 29.36
N LYS A 8 -19.50 -22.30 28.83
CA LYS A 8 -19.83 -21.90 27.45
C LYS A 8 -19.75 -20.38 27.29
N HIS A 9 -20.31 -19.62 28.23
CA HIS A 9 -20.24 -18.15 28.22
C HIS A 9 -18.81 -17.63 28.34
N GLN A 10 -17.98 -18.25 29.17
CA GLN A 10 -16.58 -17.88 29.33
C GLN A 10 -15.75 -18.15 28.05
N VAL A 11 -16.01 -19.28 27.37
CA VAL A 11 -15.37 -19.60 26.08
C VAL A 11 -15.83 -18.63 24.99
N VAL A 12 -17.13 -18.32 24.92
CA VAL A 12 -17.68 -17.35 23.95
C VAL A 12 -17.07 -15.95 24.17
N PHE A 13 -17.00 -15.50 25.43
CA PHE A 13 -16.41 -14.20 25.75
C PHE A 13 -14.91 -14.15 25.44
N SER A 14 -14.17 -15.22 25.72
CA SER A 14 -12.76 -15.34 25.36
C SER A 14 -12.54 -15.30 23.86
N LEU A 15 -13.34 -16.04 23.08
CA LEU A 15 -13.24 -16.04 21.62
C LEU A 15 -13.58 -14.67 21.02
N TRP A 16 -14.59 -13.98 21.58
CA TRP A 16 -14.96 -12.64 21.16
C TRP A 16 -13.87 -11.61 21.46
N PHE A 17 -13.27 -11.69 22.66
CA PHE A 17 -12.14 -10.84 23.05
C PHE A 17 -10.89 -11.10 22.20
N CYS A 18 -10.57 -12.37 21.93
CA CYS A 18 -9.49 -12.74 21.01
C CYS A 18 -9.72 -12.21 19.59
N PHE A 19 -10.96 -12.24 19.09
CA PHE A 19 -11.31 -11.69 17.78
C PHE A 19 -11.08 -10.18 17.71
N TYR A 20 -11.45 -9.44 18.76
CA TYR A 20 -11.14 -8.01 18.87
C TYR A 20 -9.63 -7.73 18.93
N LEU A 21 -8.85 -8.54 19.65
CA LEU A 21 -7.39 -8.39 19.69
C LEU A 21 -6.73 -8.63 18.33
N VAL A 22 -7.21 -9.63 17.57
CA VAL A 22 -6.72 -9.91 16.20
C VAL A 22 -7.07 -8.76 15.25
N LEU A 23 -8.25 -8.15 15.38
CA LEU A 23 -8.67 -7.00 14.55
C LEU A 23 -7.79 -5.77 14.77
N ILE A 24 -7.32 -5.51 16.00
CA ILE A 24 -6.44 -4.38 16.30
C ILE A 24 -5.02 -4.60 15.74
N ALA A 25 -4.57 -5.85 15.63
CA ALA A 25 -3.25 -6.18 15.12
C ALA A 25 -3.13 -6.12 13.58
N ALA A 26 -4.26 -6.04 12.86
CA ALA A 26 -4.30 -6.04 11.40
C ALA A 26 -4.39 -4.62 10.81
N GLN A 27 -3.65 -3.66 11.38
CA GLN A 27 -3.44 -2.37 10.73
C GLN A 27 -2.42 -2.56 9.60
N ASP A 28 -2.90 -2.95 8.42
CA ASP A 28 -2.07 -2.93 7.22
C ASP A 28 -1.83 -1.46 6.86
N ASN A 29 -0.61 -0.98 7.10
CA ASN A 29 -0.22 0.38 6.72
C ASN A 29 -0.26 0.47 5.19
N ILE A 30 -1.27 1.16 4.66
CA ILE A 30 -1.47 1.36 3.22
C ILE A 30 -1.09 2.79 2.82
N THR A 31 -0.61 2.97 1.60
CA THR A 31 -0.30 4.27 0.99
C THR A 31 -1.59 5.02 0.70
N ASP A 32 -1.56 6.35 0.81
CA ASP A 32 -2.70 7.20 0.47
C ASP A 32 -3.23 6.87 -0.95
N PRO A 33 -4.51 6.51 -1.11
CA PRO A 33 -5.08 6.12 -2.39
C PRO A 33 -4.86 7.15 -3.52
N THR A 34 -4.88 8.43 -3.19
CA THR A 34 -4.65 9.53 -4.13
C THR A 34 -3.21 9.52 -4.66
N GLU A 35 -2.24 9.25 -3.80
CA GLU A 35 -0.84 9.09 -4.20
C GLU A 35 -0.65 7.83 -5.05
N VAL A 36 -1.31 6.72 -4.69
CA VAL A 36 -1.30 5.49 -5.49
C VAL A 36 -1.85 5.76 -6.90
N GLU A 37 -2.96 6.49 -7.02
CA GLU A 37 -3.54 6.88 -8.31
C GLU A 37 -2.58 7.80 -9.11
N ALA A 38 -1.96 8.78 -8.45
CA ALA A 38 -0.99 9.67 -9.08
C ALA A 38 0.23 8.90 -9.62
N LEU A 39 0.78 7.95 -8.87
CA LEU A 39 1.90 7.11 -9.33
C LEU A 39 1.52 6.23 -10.53
N LYS A 40 0.30 5.67 -10.54
CA LYS A 40 -0.21 4.94 -11.70
C LYS A 40 -0.34 5.83 -12.92
N ALA A 41 -0.88 7.05 -12.76
CA ALA A 41 -0.98 8.01 -13.85
C ALA A 41 0.39 8.46 -14.39
N ILE A 42 1.40 8.59 -13.52
CA ILE A 42 2.79 8.85 -13.93
C ILE A 42 3.32 7.67 -14.77
N LYS A 43 3.18 6.43 -14.27
CA LYS A 43 3.60 5.23 -15.00
C LYS A 43 3.00 5.14 -16.40
N GLU A 44 1.71 5.45 -16.55
CA GLU A 44 1.02 5.40 -17.85
C GLU A 44 1.57 6.40 -18.87
N ARG A 45 2.16 7.51 -18.41
CA ARG A 45 2.75 8.55 -19.26
C ARG A 45 4.21 8.30 -19.61
N LEU A 46 4.88 7.39 -18.91
CA LEU A 46 6.29 7.11 -19.08
C LEU A 46 6.51 5.92 -20.01
N ILE A 47 7.36 6.12 -21.01
CA ILE A 47 7.95 5.05 -21.80
C ILE A 47 9.15 4.53 -21.00
N ASP A 48 9.05 3.28 -20.57
CA ASP A 48 10.06 2.57 -19.79
C ASP A 48 10.64 1.40 -20.60
N PRO A 49 11.61 1.66 -21.50
CA PRO A 49 12.13 0.64 -22.42
C PRO A 49 12.89 -0.47 -21.70
N ASN A 50 13.39 -0.20 -20.49
CA ASN A 50 14.18 -1.12 -19.69
C ASN A 50 13.35 -1.88 -18.65
N GLY A 51 12.06 -1.57 -18.49
CA GLY A 51 11.18 -2.21 -17.50
C GLY A 51 11.54 -1.87 -16.04
N ASN A 52 12.19 -0.73 -15.79
CA ASN A 52 12.60 -0.29 -14.46
C ASN A 52 11.42 -0.06 -13.51
N LEU A 53 10.25 0.32 -14.03
CA LEU A 53 8.99 0.56 -13.32
C LEU A 53 8.04 -0.65 -13.40
N SER A 54 8.55 -1.83 -13.75
CA SER A 54 7.74 -3.05 -13.89
C SER A 54 7.05 -3.49 -12.59
N ASN A 55 7.61 -3.15 -11.42
CA ASN A 55 6.99 -3.43 -10.12
C ASN A 55 5.87 -2.44 -9.72
N TRP A 56 5.69 -1.31 -10.43
CA TRP A 56 4.63 -0.31 -10.18
C TRP A 56 3.21 -0.80 -10.57
N ILE A 57 2.94 -2.10 -10.47
CA ILE A 57 1.63 -2.74 -10.70
C ILE A 57 1.33 -3.81 -9.63
N ARG A 58 2.28 -4.07 -8.72
CA ARG A 58 2.17 -5.14 -7.72
C ARG A 58 2.27 -4.55 -6.32
N GLY A 59 1.24 -4.85 -5.53
CA GLY A 59 1.17 -4.42 -4.14
C GLY A 59 1.08 -2.91 -3.96
N ASP A 60 1.24 -2.50 -2.72
CA ASP A 60 1.18 -1.11 -2.29
C ASP A 60 2.57 -0.41 -2.43
N PRO A 61 2.65 0.84 -2.91
CA PRO A 61 3.93 1.48 -3.23
C PRO A 61 4.94 1.51 -2.08
N CYS A 62 4.49 1.88 -0.88
CA CYS A 62 5.35 2.06 0.28
C CYS A 62 5.73 0.74 0.95
N THR A 63 4.89 -0.29 0.88
CA THR A 63 5.16 -1.60 1.49
C THR A 63 5.81 -2.60 0.53
N SER A 64 5.59 -2.45 -0.77
CA SER A 64 6.06 -3.38 -1.81
C SER A 64 7.35 -2.92 -2.51
N ARG A 65 7.99 -1.87 -2.00
CA ARG A 65 9.28 -1.34 -2.47
C ARG A 65 9.28 -1.05 -3.97
N TRP A 66 8.38 -0.18 -4.40
CA TRP A 66 8.36 0.28 -5.78
C TRP A 66 9.68 0.98 -6.13
N THR A 67 10.18 0.73 -7.34
CA THR A 67 11.48 1.27 -7.77
C THR A 67 11.42 2.79 -7.76
N GLY A 68 12.35 3.44 -7.05
CA GLY A 68 12.43 4.90 -6.98
C GLY A 68 11.30 5.56 -6.17
N VAL A 69 10.50 4.81 -5.40
CA VAL A 69 9.50 5.37 -4.49
C VAL A 69 10.03 5.28 -3.07
N LEU A 70 10.29 6.42 -2.44
CA LEU A 70 10.66 6.52 -1.03
C LEU A 70 9.47 7.03 -0.24
N CYS A 71 9.17 6.40 0.89
CA CYS A 71 8.05 6.75 1.75
C CYS A 71 8.50 7.11 3.15
N PHE A 72 7.64 7.83 3.87
CA PHE A 72 7.78 7.97 5.32
C PHE A 72 7.70 6.60 5.99
N ASN A 73 8.45 6.44 7.10
CA ASN A 73 8.49 5.18 7.85
C ASN A 73 7.21 4.94 8.69
N GLU A 74 6.38 5.96 8.86
CA GLU A 74 5.20 5.96 9.71
C GLU A 74 4.02 6.54 8.94
N THR A 75 2.81 6.15 9.34
CA THR A 75 1.58 6.75 8.83
C THR A 75 1.44 8.19 9.35
N LEU A 76 0.90 9.08 8.52
CA LEU A 76 0.59 10.45 8.94
C LEU A 76 -0.77 10.52 9.66
N ILE A 77 -1.24 11.75 9.92
CA ILE A 77 -2.44 12.03 10.73
C ILE A 77 -3.71 11.44 10.11
N ASP A 78 -3.75 11.29 8.80
CA ASP A 78 -4.83 10.67 8.03
C ASP A 78 -4.83 9.13 8.10
N GLY A 79 -3.82 8.52 8.74
CA GLY A 79 -3.71 7.07 8.90
C GLY A 79 -3.12 6.34 7.70
N TYR A 80 -2.57 7.07 6.72
CA TYR A 80 -1.95 6.49 5.53
C TYR A 80 -0.43 6.65 5.53
N LEU A 81 0.27 5.76 4.83
CA LEU A 81 1.66 5.98 4.42
C LEU A 81 1.69 7.00 3.28
N HIS A 82 2.75 7.80 3.23
CA HIS A 82 2.94 8.80 2.18
C HIS A 82 4.30 8.67 1.52
N VAL A 83 4.33 8.92 0.22
CA VAL A 83 5.52 9.06 -0.59
C VAL A 83 6.22 10.35 -0.19
N GLN A 84 7.48 10.21 0.21
CA GLN A 84 8.37 11.31 0.55
C GLN A 84 9.11 11.83 -0.69
N GLU A 85 9.60 10.93 -1.54
CA GLU A 85 10.47 11.29 -2.67
C GLU A 85 10.32 10.30 -3.82
N LEU A 86 10.39 10.83 -5.06
CA LEU A 86 10.48 10.03 -6.28
C LEU A 86 11.87 10.17 -6.93
N GLN A 87 12.59 9.05 -6.99
CA GLN A 87 13.92 8.92 -7.59
C GLN A 87 13.83 8.20 -8.93
N LEU A 88 13.43 8.96 -9.96
CA LEU A 88 13.28 8.45 -11.33
C LEU A 88 14.46 8.80 -12.24
N MET A 89 15.41 9.60 -11.73
CA MET A 89 16.63 9.95 -12.46
C MET A 89 17.44 8.69 -12.79
N ASN A 90 18.09 8.67 -13.96
CA ASN A 90 18.93 7.57 -14.44
C ASN A 90 18.20 6.24 -14.77
N LEU A 91 16.87 6.21 -14.74
CA LEU A 91 16.09 5.04 -15.18
C LEU A 91 15.88 4.99 -16.71
N SER A 92 16.46 5.94 -17.46
CA SER A 92 16.33 6.07 -18.93
C SER A 92 14.86 6.11 -19.39
N LEU A 93 14.02 6.79 -18.60
CA LEU A 93 12.60 6.97 -18.90
C LEU A 93 12.44 8.09 -19.92
N SER A 94 11.49 7.93 -20.84
CA SER A 94 11.05 8.99 -21.75
C SER A 94 9.59 9.30 -21.47
N GLU A 95 9.16 10.53 -21.74
CA GLU A 95 7.73 10.85 -21.76
C GLU A 95 7.09 10.33 -23.05
N ASN A 96 5.81 10.01 -22.96
CA ASN A 96 4.94 9.88 -24.11
C ASN A 96 4.61 11.30 -24.61
N LEU A 97 5.43 11.83 -25.51
CA LEU A 97 5.07 13.03 -26.28
C LEU A 97 3.90 12.65 -27.18
N ALA A 98 2.66 12.89 -26.72
CA ALA A 98 1.50 12.84 -27.60
C ALA A 98 1.80 13.73 -28.82
N PRO A 99 1.66 13.24 -30.06
CA PRO A 99 1.98 14.00 -31.24
C PRO A 99 0.87 15.03 -31.46
N GLU A 100 0.88 16.12 -30.69
CA GLU A 100 -0.19 17.10 -30.80
C GLU A 100 0.07 18.19 -31.84
N ILE A 101 1.28 18.63 -32.17
CA ILE A 101 1.46 19.60 -33.28
C ILE A 101 2.82 19.45 -33.98
N GLY A 102 2.76 19.16 -35.28
CA GLY A 102 3.72 19.62 -36.29
C GLY A 102 3.12 20.74 -37.11
#